data_AF-D4LZN9-F1
#
_entry.id   AF-D4LZN9-F1
#
_cell.length_a   1.000
_cell.length_b   1.000
_cell.length_c   1.000
_cell.angle_alpha   90.00
_cell.angle_beta   90.00
_cell.angle_gamma   90.00
#
_symmetry.space_group_name_H-M   'P 1'
#
loop_
_entity.id
_entity.type
_entity.pdbx_description
1 polymer ?
#
loop_
_entity_poly.entity_id
_entity_poly.type
_entity_poly.pdbx_seq_one_letter_code
_entity_poly.pdbx_strand_id
1 'polypeptide(L)' 'MVKKVLIISTSLRGGSNSDILANECAKGAKEAGHSWLNL' A
#
# COMPACT_ATOMS: atom_id res chain seq x y z
N MET A 1 -18.22 1.53 -3.52
CA MET A 1 -17.72 0.82 -4.73
C MET A 1 -16.35 0.24 -4.43
N VAL A 2 -16.20 -1.08 -4.54
CA VAL A 2 -14.92 -1.77 -4.33
C VAL A 2 -13.99 -1.50 -5.51
N LYS A 3 -12.73 -1.13 -5.27
CA LYS A 3 -11.68 -0.96 -6.29
C LYS A 3 -10.54 -1.97 -6.08
N LYS A 4 -9.75 -2.20 -7.13
CA LYS A 4 -8.45 -2.87 -7.05
C LYS A 4 -7.36 -1.81 -7.02
N VAL A 5 -6.49 -1.85 -6.03
CA VAL A 5 -5.42 -0.87 -5.79
C VAL A 5 -4.07 -1.55 -5.93
N LEU A 6 -3.21 -0.99 -6.77
CA LEU A 6 -1.81 -1.41 -6.91
C LEU A 6 -0.91 -0.35 -6.27
N ILE A 7 -0.09 -0.77 -5.31
CA ILE A 7 0.84 0.11 -4.60
C ILE A 7 2.26 -0.31 -4.99
N ILE A 8 3.01 0.64 -5.56
CA ILE A 8 4.40 0.43 -5.99
C ILE A 8 5.28 1.36 -5.17
N SER A 9 6.24 0.80 -4.45
CA SER A 9 7.31 1.56 -3.79
C SER A 9 8.63 1.29 -4.49
N THR A 10 9.34 2.34 -4.89
CA THR A 10 10.69 2.21 -5.48
C THR A 10 11.80 2.32 -4.43
N SER A 11 11.44 2.36 -3.15
CA SER A 11 12.43 2.37 -2.09
C SER A 11 13.01 0.97 -1.90
N LEU A 12 14.30 0.84 -2.14
CA LEU A 12 15.04 -0.41 -1.94
C LEU A 12 15.37 -0.68 -0.46
N ARG A 13 15.11 0.28 0.43
CA ARG A 13 15.40 0.18 1.87
C ARG A 13 14.11 -0.13 2.64
N GLY A 14 14.04 -1.35 3.18
CA GLY A 14 13.02 -1.74 4.15
C GLY A 14 13.06 -0.84 5.40
N GLY A 15 11.89 -0.50 5.93
CA GLY A 15 11.73 0.45 7.04
C GLY A 15 12.02 1.91 6.69
N SER A 16 12.20 2.25 5.41
CA SER A 16 12.22 3.65 4.97
C SER A 16 10.84 4.31 5.11
N ASN A 17 10.79 5.64 5.11
CA ASN A 17 9.51 6.36 5.15
C ASN A 17 8.58 5.95 4.00
N SER A 18 9.12 5.74 2.80
CA SER A 18 8.33 5.29 1.65
C SER A 18 7.79 3.87 1.82
N ASP A 19 8.55 2.96 2.42
CA ASP A 19 8.09 1.61 2.76
C ASP A 19 6.95 1.66 3.80
N ILE A 20 7.13 2.46 4.87
CA ILE A 20 6.09 2.69 5.89
C ILE A 20 4.82 3.27 5.25
N LEU A 21 4.94 4.28 4.38
CA LEU A 21 3.80 4.88 3.69
C LEU A 21 3.10 3.89 2.75
N ALA A 22 3.84 3.04 2.04
CA ALA A 22 3.25 2.00 1.19
C ALA A 22 2.41 1.01 2.01
N ASN A 23 2.89 0.63 3.20
CA ASN A 23 2.18 -0.26 4.11
C ASN A 23 0.93 0.40 4.73
N GLU A 24 1.02 1.65 5.17
CA GLU A 24 -0.16 2.38 5.68
C GLU A 24 -1.20 2.66 4.58
N CYS A 25 -0.77 2.90 3.34
CA CYS A 25 -1.68 3.01 2.20
C CYS A 25 -2.44 1.71 1.94
N ALA A 26 -1.74 0.57 2.00
CA ALA A 26 -2.34 -0.75 1.85
C ALA A 26 -3.37 -1.05 2.95
N LYS A 27 -3.04 -0.69 4.20
CA LYS A 27 -3.96 -0.78 5.34
C LYS A 27 -5.20 0.09 5.14
N GLY A 28 -5.04 1.34 4.71
CA GLY A 28 -6.16 2.23 4.41
C GLY A 28 -7.05 1.70 3.28
N ALA A 29 -6.47 1.11 2.23
CA ALA A 29 -7.22 0.46 1.16
C ALA A 29 -8.06 -0.72 1.68
N LYS A 30 -7.49 -1.55 2.57
CA LYS A 30 -8.22 -2.63 3.26
C LYS A 30 -9.40 -2.10 4.07
N GLU A 31 -9.16 -1.10 4.91
CA GLU A 31 -10.17 -0.51 5.81
C GLU A 31 -11.33 0.15 5.03
N ALA A 32 -11.03 0.72 3.86
CA ALA A 32 -12.03 1.27 2.93
C ALA A 32 -12.81 0.18 2.15
N GLY A 33 -12.55 -1.10 2.39
CA GLY A 33 -13.18 -2.21 1.69
C GLY A 33 -12.74 -2.35 0.23
N HIS A 34 -11.48 -2.00 -0.08
CA HIS A 34 -10.86 -2.21 -1.39
C HIS A 34 -9.95 -3.46 -1.36
N SER A 35 -9.68 -4.02 -2.53
CA SER A 35 -8.68 -5.08 -2.70
C SER A 35 -7.34 -4.43 -3.04
N TRP A 36 -6.26 -4.87 -2.39
CA TRP A 36 -4.92 -4.30 -2.58
C TRP A 36 -3.86 -5.37 -2.84
N LEU A 37 -2.79 -4.97 -3.51
CA LEU A 37 -1.54 -5.73 -3.68
C LEU A 37 -0.37 -4.76 -3.52
N ASN A 38 0.62 -5.16 -2.71
CA ASN A 38 1.89 -4.46 -2.57
C ASN A 38 2.97 -5.23 -3.34
N LEU A 39 3.73 -4.51 -4.16
CA LEU A 39 4.89 -5.01 -4.90
C LEU A 39 6.14 -4.23 -4.51
#